data_AF-A0A7C7C1P4-F1
#
_entry.id   AF-A0A7C7C1P4-F1
#
_cell.length_a   1.000
_cell.length_b   1.000
_cell.length_c   1.000
_cell.angle_alpha   90.00
_cell.angle_beta   90.00
_cell.angle_gamma   90.00
#
_symmetry.space_group_name_H-M   'P 1'
#
loop_
_entity.id
_entity.type
_entity.pdbx_description
1 polymer ?
#
loop_
_entity_poly.entity_id
_entity_poly.type
_entity_poly.pdbx_seq_one_letter_code
_entity_poly.pdbx_strand_id
1 'polypeptide(L)'
;TIMEEGLRKWMKHDGRSGVIIAGKPRNSERNEEDGVTTLYDPSDLEMRAYMSGADVVICRSGYSTLLDLVSLKSRAILIPTPGQAEQEELAELWRVKFEYSTCT
;
A
#
# COMPACT_ATOMS: atom_id res chain seq x y z
N THR A 1 8.95 8.99 2.17
CA THR A 1 8.40 9.49 0.88
C THR A 1 7.14 10.29 1.18
N ILE A 2 6.68 11.17 0.27
CA ILE A 2 5.49 12.02 0.50
C ILE A 2 4.26 11.19 0.90
N MET A 3 4.02 10.06 0.22
CA MET A 3 2.92 9.15 0.53
C MET A 3 3.05 8.53 1.94
N GLU A 4 4.24 8.07 2.31
CA GLU A 4 4.48 7.49 3.64
C GLU A 4 4.21 8.51 4.75
N GLU A 5 4.72 9.74 4.60
CA GLU A 5 4.50 10.81 5.56
C GLU A 5 3.02 11.20 5.67
N GLY A 6 2.31 11.24 4.54
CA GLY A 6 0.87 11.48 4.49
C GLY A 6 0.08 10.39 5.22
N LEU A 7 0.39 9.11 4.96
CA LEU A 7 -0.24 7.97 5.61
C LEU A 7 -0.02 7.98 7.13
N ARG A 8 1.22 8.22 7.58
CA ARG A 8 1.53 8.31 9.02
C ARG A 8 0.71 9.39 9.72
N LYS A 9 0.65 10.59 9.11
CA LYS A 9 -0.14 11.71 9.66
C LYS A 9 -1.63 11.36 9.72
N TRP A 10 -2.16 10.73 8.67
CA TRP A 10 -3.56 10.31 8.62
C TRP A 10 -3.89 9.24 9.67
N MET A 11 -3.06 8.19 9.77
CA MET A 11 -3.24 7.12 10.76
C MET A 11 -3.18 7.65 12.20
N LYS A 12 -2.24 8.56 12.47
CA LYS A 12 -2.11 9.22 13.78
C LYS A 12 -3.32 10.09 14.10
N HIS A 13 -3.86 10.81 13.12
CA HIS A 13 -5.05 11.65 13.31
C HIS A 13 -6.32 10.84 13.52
N ASP A 14 -6.51 9.74 12.77
CA ASP A 14 -7.74 8.93 12.82
C ASP A 14 -7.68 7.83 13.92
N GLY A 15 -6.57 7.72 14.66
CA GLY A 15 -6.37 6.72 15.70
C GLY A 15 -6.30 5.28 15.18
N ARG A 16 -5.99 5.10 13.89
CA ARG A 16 -5.91 3.76 13.27
C ARG A 16 -4.50 3.20 13.38
N SER A 17 -4.41 1.99 13.93
CA SER A 17 -3.20 1.18 13.83
C SER A 17 -3.08 0.52 12.45
N GLY A 18 -1.87 0.29 11.99
CA GLY A 18 -1.65 -0.44 10.75
C GLY A 18 -0.18 -0.66 10.42
N VAL A 19 0.07 -1.16 9.21
CA VAL A 19 1.39 -1.58 8.78
C VAL A 19 1.79 -0.84 7.51
N ILE A 20 2.99 -0.25 7.51
CA ILE A 20 3.61 0.38 6.36
C ILE A 20 4.73 -0.54 5.86
N ILE A 21 4.67 -0.90 4.57
CA ILE A 21 5.76 -1.62 3.90
C ILE A 21 6.57 -0.61 3.10
N ALA A 22 7.76 -0.28 3.59
CA ALA A 22 8.64 0.72 3.03
C ALA A 22 9.79 0.03 2.30
N GLY A 23 9.59 -0.39 1.05
CA GLY A 23 10.54 -1.18 0.22
C GLY A 23 11.96 -0.60 0.11
N LYS A 24 12.72 -0.74 1.19
CA LYS A 24 14.11 -0.34 1.38
C LYS A 24 14.90 -1.63 1.53
N PRO A 25 15.35 -2.22 0.42
CA PRO A 25 15.99 -3.53 0.44
C PRO A 25 17.23 -3.52 1.34
N ARG A 26 17.47 -4.64 2.04
CA ARG A 26 18.55 -4.85 3.03
C ARG A 26 18.38 -4.15 4.38
N ASN A 27 17.21 -3.59 4.67
CA ASN A 27 16.87 -3.23 6.03
C ASN A 27 15.76 -4.16 6.54
N SER A 28 16.11 -5.10 7.40
CA SER A 28 15.15 -6.00 8.07
C SER A 28 14.66 -5.45 9.41
N GLU A 29 14.99 -4.19 9.73
CA GLU A 29 14.49 -3.54 10.93
C GLU A 29 12.97 -3.40 10.88
N ARG A 30 12.36 -3.52 12.05
CA ARG A 30 10.95 -3.25 12.28
C ARG A 30 10.88 -2.09 13.25
N ASN A 31 10.19 -1.03 12.84
CA ASN A 31 9.97 0.13 13.69
C ASN A 31 8.50 0.23 14.04
N GLU A 32 8.19 0.39 15.32
CA GLU A 32 6.84 0.61 15.81
C GLU A 32 6.77 1.96 16.49
N GLU A 33 6.01 2.88 15.89
CA GLU A 33 5.84 4.24 16.39
C GLU A 33 4.36 4.63 16.25
N ASP A 34 3.79 5.21 17.31
CA ASP A 34 2.41 5.73 17.32
C ASP A 34 1.34 4.72 16.81
N GLY A 35 1.51 3.43 17.10
CA GLY A 35 0.58 2.38 16.64
C GLY A 35 0.73 1.99 15.17
N VAL A 36 1.76 2.49 14.49
CA VAL A 36 2.10 2.16 13.11
C VAL A 36 3.36 1.31 13.09
N THR A 37 3.25 0.07 12.63
CA THR A 37 4.40 -0.79 12.37
C THR A 37 4.97 -0.50 10.98
N THR A 38 6.28 -0.38 10.86
CA THR A 38 6.99 -0.22 9.59
C THR A 38 7.86 -1.43 9.33
N LEU A 39 7.69 -2.04 8.15
CA LEU A 39 8.48 -3.15 7.65
C LEU A 39 9.27 -2.66 6.44
N TYR A 40 10.59 -2.68 6.51
CA TYR A 40 11.42 -2.15 5.43
C TYR A 40 11.69 -3.17 4.30
N ASP A 41 11.85 -4.44 4.65
CA ASP A 41 12.13 -5.52 3.70
C ASP A 41 11.44 -6.83 4.13
N PRO A 42 10.09 -6.87 4.13
CA PRO A 42 9.36 -8.07 4.51
C PRO A 42 9.55 -9.17 3.46
N SER A 43 9.57 -10.42 3.91
CA SER A 43 9.53 -11.57 3.00
C SER A 43 8.20 -11.63 2.22
N ASP A 44 8.19 -12.31 1.08
CA ASP A 44 6.96 -12.55 0.30
C ASP A 44 5.85 -13.19 1.14
N LEU A 45 6.23 -14.06 2.09
CA LEU A 45 5.28 -14.70 3.00
C LEU A 45 4.65 -13.69 3.96
N GLU A 46 5.45 -12.78 4.53
CA GLU A 46 4.95 -11.72 5.40
C GLU A 46 4.08 -10.73 4.62
N MET A 47 4.53 -10.29 3.44
CA MET A 47 3.77 -9.38 2.60
C MET A 47 2.38 -9.96 2.28
N ARG A 48 2.32 -11.24 1.88
CA ARG A 48 1.05 -11.94 1.64
C ARG A 48 0.18 -12.03 2.89
N ALA A 49 0.78 -12.33 4.04
CA ALA A 49 0.05 -12.41 5.31
C ALA A 49 -0.60 -11.06 5.67
N TYR A 50 0.15 -9.95 5.55
CA TYR A 50 -0.38 -8.62 5.82
C TYR A 50 -1.44 -8.19 4.78
N MET A 51 -1.20 -8.43 3.48
CA MET A 51 -2.15 -8.07 2.43
C MET A 51 -3.47 -8.86 2.52
N SER A 52 -3.40 -10.13 2.92
CA SER A 52 -4.59 -10.98 3.07
C SER A 52 -5.36 -10.70 4.37
N GLY A 53 -4.66 -10.27 5.42
CA GLY A 53 -5.25 -9.93 6.73
C GLY A 53 -5.75 -8.49 6.85
N ALA A 54 -5.42 -7.62 5.89
CA ALA A 54 -5.81 -6.22 5.93
C ALA A 54 -7.27 -6.01 5.52
N ASP A 55 -8.00 -5.18 6.26
CA ASP A 55 -9.34 -4.73 5.86
C ASP A 55 -9.29 -3.95 4.54
N VAL A 56 -8.26 -3.12 4.38
CA VAL A 56 -7.99 -2.33 3.18
C VAL A 56 -6.48 -2.14 3.01
N VAL A 57 -6.00 -2.32 1.78
CA VAL A 57 -4.62 -2.01 1.39
C VAL A 57 -4.58 -0.62 0.76
N ILE A 58 -3.62 0.21 1.14
CA ILE A 58 -3.37 1.50 0.46
C ILE A 58 -2.00 1.40 -0.21
N CYS A 59 -1.98 1.52 -1.53
CA CYS A 59 -0.75 1.32 -2.29
C CYS A 59 -0.72 2.18 -3.55
N ARG A 60 0.47 2.30 -4.13
CA ARG A 60 0.61 2.83 -5.49
C ARG A 60 0.11 1.82 -6.50
N SER A 61 -0.33 2.28 -7.66
CA SER A 61 -0.78 1.45 -8.79
C SER A 61 0.40 0.83 -9.57
N GLY A 62 1.37 0.24 -8.87
CA GLY A 62 2.46 -0.50 -9.50
C GLY A 62 1.98 -1.85 -10.04
N TYR A 63 2.42 -2.22 -11.23
CA TYR A 63 1.93 -3.41 -11.94
C TYR A 63 1.97 -4.70 -11.09
N SER A 64 3.11 -5.02 -10.46
CA SER A 64 3.22 -6.23 -9.62
C SER A 64 2.30 -6.19 -8.40
N THR A 65 2.19 -5.04 -7.73
CA THR A 65 1.28 -4.88 -6.58
C THR A 65 -0.17 -5.09 -6.98
N LEU A 66 -0.57 -4.60 -8.16
CA LEU A 66 -1.93 -4.81 -8.67
C LEU A 66 -2.21 -6.31 -8.92
N LEU A 67 -1.26 -7.04 -9.50
CA LEU A 67 -1.40 -8.50 -9.67
C LEU A 67 -1.53 -9.24 -8.34
N ASP A 68 -0.76 -8.84 -7.32
CA ASP A 68 -0.86 -9.42 -5.98
C ASP A 68 -2.25 -9.16 -5.36
N LEU A 69 -2.81 -7.96 -5.53
CA LEU A 69 -4.16 -7.64 -5.04
C LEU A 69 -5.24 -8.55 -5.64
N VAL A 70 -5.18 -8.81 -6.95
CA VAL A 70 -6.11 -9.76 -7.61
C VAL A 70 -5.89 -11.19 -7.13
N SER A 71 -4.63 -11.62 -7.03
CA SER A 71 -4.28 -12.96 -6.58
C SER A 71 -4.79 -13.24 -5.16
N LEU A 72 -4.66 -12.24 -4.27
CA LEU A 72 -5.05 -12.32 -2.87
C LEU A 72 -6.52 -11.92 -2.62
N LYS A 73 -7.22 -11.41 -3.64
CA LYS A 73 -8.59 -10.85 -3.54
C LYS A 73 -8.68 -9.74 -2.48
N SER A 74 -7.61 -8.95 -2.34
CA SER A 74 -7.51 -7.88 -1.35
C SER A 74 -8.21 -6.62 -1.84
N ARG A 75 -8.98 -5.96 -0.97
CA ARG A 75 -9.54 -4.63 -1.25
C ARG A 75 -8.44 -3.58 -1.15
N ALA A 76 -8.38 -2.65 -2.10
CA ALA A 76 -7.39 -1.58 -2.05
C ALA A 76 -7.88 -0.21 -2.49
N ILE A 77 -7.19 0.82 -2.00
CA ILE A 77 -7.23 2.19 -2.49
C ILE A 77 -5.91 2.46 -3.21
N LEU A 78 -5.99 2.79 -4.50
CA LEU A 78 -4.85 3.06 -5.35
C LEU A 78 -4.52 4.56 -5.33
N ILE A 79 -3.27 4.89 -5.03
CA ILE A 79 -2.74 6.26 -5.05
C ILE A 79 -1.61 6.30 -6.10
N PRO A 80 -1.90 6.61 -7.38
CA PRO A 80 -0.87 6.70 -8.40
C PRO A 80 0.11 7.83 -8.07
N THR A 81 1.37 7.68 -8.50
CA THR A 81 2.36 8.75 -8.34
C THR A 81 2.09 9.85 -9.38
N PRO A 82 1.82 11.11 -8.98
CA PRO A 82 1.55 12.18 -9.95
C PRO A 82 2.71 12.36 -10.94
N GLY A 83 2.38 12.44 -12.23
CA GLY A 83 3.34 12.56 -13.32
C GLY A 83 4.00 11.23 -13.73
N GLN A 84 3.57 10.10 -13.18
CA GLN A 84 3.91 8.75 -13.67
C GLN A 84 2.73 8.22 -14.49
N ALA A 85 2.74 8.50 -15.80
CA ALA A 85 1.65 8.17 -16.71
C ALA A 85 1.18 6.70 -16.62
N GLU A 86 2.11 5.75 -16.52
CA GLU A 86 1.79 4.32 -16.36
C GLU A 86 0.95 4.05 -15.11
N GLN A 87 1.33 4.62 -13.95
CA GLN A 87 0.60 4.43 -12.71
C GLN A 87 -0.78 5.09 -12.77
N GLU A 88 -0.89 6.27 -13.38
CA GLU A 88 -2.15 6.99 -13.54
C GLU A 88 -3.12 6.21 -14.44
N GLU A 89 -2.63 5.70 -15.58
CA GLU A 89 -3.42 4.87 -16.50
C GLU A 89 -3.85 3.54 -15.87
N LEU A 90 -2.94 2.86 -15.15
CA LEU A 90 -3.25 1.63 -14.44
C LEU A 90 -4.29 1.85 -13.33
N ALA A 91 -4.18 2.94 -12.56
CA ALA A 91 -5.16 3.24 -11.51
C ALA A 91 -6.57 3.42 -12.11
N GLU A 92 -6.69 4.17 -13.21
CA GLU A 92 -7.98 4.40 -13.88
C GLU A 92 -8.53 3.11 -14.52
N LEU A 93 -7.69 2.34 -15.20
CA LEU A 93 -8.07 1.04 -15.75
C LEU A 93 -8.64 0.13 -14.66
N TRP A 94 -7.98 0.08 -13.50
CA TRP A 94 -8.39 -0.77 -12.39
C TRP A 94 -9.65 -0.30 -11.68
N ARG A 95 -9.84 1.02 -11.60
CA ARG A 95 -11.11 1.60 -11.14
C ARG A 95 -12.28 1.16 -11.99
N VAL A 96 -12.14 1.26 -13.31
CA VAL A 96 -13.23 0.98 -14.27
C VAL A 96 -13.48 -0.51 -14.45
N LYS A 97 -12.43 -1.33 -14.54
CA LYS A 97 -12.56 -2.77 -14.83
C LYS A 97 -12.74 -3.65 -13.60
N PHE A 98 -12.16 -3.26 -12.48
CA PHE A 98 -12.06 -4.11 -11.28
C PHE A 98 -12.65 -3.44 -10.03
N GLU A 99 -13.29 -2.27 -10.17
CA GLU A 99 -14.03 -1.57 -9.11
C GLU A 99 -13.16 -1.17 -7.90
N TYR A 100 -11.86 -0.97 -8.12
CA TYR A 100 -10.98 -0.43 -7.08
C TYR A 100 -11.23 1.05 -6.84
N SER A 101 -11.03 1.50 -5.60
CA SER A 101 -11.06 2.92 -5.28
C SER A 101 -9.73 3.58 -5.66
N THR A 102 -9.77 4.80 -6.15
CA THR A 102 -8.58 5.61 -6.46
C THR A 102 -8.62 6.93 -5.69
N CYS A 103 -7.45 7.45 -5.31
CA CYS A 103 -7.28 8.75 -4.66
C CYS A 103 -6.04 9.43 -5.25
N THR A 104 -6.12 10.71 -5.57
CA THR A 104 -5.05 11.50 -6.22
C THR A 104 -4.79 12.78 -5.47
#